data_AF-A0A226DIW7-F1
#
_entry.id   AF-A0A226DIW7-F1
#
_cell.length_a   1.000
_cell.length_b   1.000
_cell.length_c   1.000
_cell.angle_alpha   90.00
_cell.angle_beta   90.00
_cell.angle_gamma   90.00
#
_symmetry.space_group_name_H-M   'P 1'
#
loop_
_entity.id
_entity.type
_entity.pdbx_description
1 polymer ?
#
loop_
_entity_poly.entity_id
_entity_poly.type
_entity_poly.pdbx_seq_one_letter_code
_entity_poly.pdbx_strand_id
1 'polypeptide(L)'
;MVAKLVIISLALLGCVVVSSAQDEWFDSEIEAWHFHTYFFEVNPRISAEVTAFRKALRAKINDGTFPECSLNDWAIGWDGPHPVSQFELCCNKTSFAVAHSFHTQNHGNLSVLVHPLTTLDQEDHKATRVSWMGAPVVLDEECPCLYPILPKPRPCPVYPDYADEIPTAQASRSKFLPIPGTEDYQRRDPSFNILTDPY
;
A
#
# COMPACT_ATOMS: atom_id res chain seq x y z
N MET A 1 69.59 -31.76 34.21
CA MET A 1 68.15 -31.66 34.50
C MET A 1 67.68 -30.31 34.00
N VAL A 2 67.01 -30.26 32.85
CA VAL A 2 66.43 -29.03 32.28
C VAL A 2 64.93 -29.26 32.22
N ALA A 3 64.17 -28.53 33.04
CA ALA A 3 62.73 -28.61 33.09
C ALA A 3 62.13 -27.96 31.84
N LYS A 4 61.33 -28.73 31.09
CA LYS A 4 60.60 -28.27 29.91
C LYS A 4 59.44 -27.38 30.34
N LEU A 5 59.42 -26.15 29.85
CA LEU A 5 58.30 -25.23 29.94
C LEU A 5 57.17 -25.74 29.03
N VAL A 6 56.02 -26.09 29.61
CA VAL A 6 54.80 -26.44 28.86
C VAL A 6 54.03 -25.14 28.63
N ILE A 7 54.01 -24.66 27.39
CA ILE A 7 53.14 -23.57 26.96
C ILE A 7 51.80 -24.21 26.58
N ILE A 8 50.78 -24.02 27.42
CA ILE A 8 49.39 -24.37 27.11
C ILE A 8 48.85 -23.22 26.25
N SER A 9 48.78 -23.43 24.94
CA SER A 9 48.08 -22.53 24.04
C SER A 9 46.58 -22.65 24.28
N LEU A 10 45.99 -21.65 24.94
CA LEU A 10 44.54 -21.46 24.99
C LEU A 10 44.06 -21.08 23.58
N ALA A 11 43.56 -22.06 22.81
CA ALA A 11 42.83 -21.77 21.60
C ALA A 11 41.46 -21.21 22.00
N LEU A 12 41.32 -19.89 21.98
CA LEU A 12 40.01 -19.23 22.00
C LEU A 12 39.27 -19.64 20.72
N LEU A 13 38.40 -20.63 20.87
CA LEU A 13 37.39 -20.98 19.88
C LEU A 13 36.39 -19.82 19.83
N GLY A 14 36.69 -18.82 18.99
CA GLY A 14 35.75 -17.77 18.67
C GLY A 14 34.52 -18.42 18.04
N CYS A 15 33.40 -18.44 18.78
CA CYS A 15 32.09 -18.64 18.19
C CYS A 15 31.86 -17.50 17.20
N VAL A 16 32.25 -17.71 15.94
CA VAL A 16 31.72 -16.92 14.85
C VAL A 16 30.30 -17.43 14.65
N VAL A 17 29.37 -16.85 15.39
CA VAL A 17 27.96 -16.89 15.00
C VAL A 17 27.91 -16.00 13.76
N VAL A 18 28.17 -16.59 12.59
CA VAL A 18 27.81 -15.94 11.32
C VAL A 18 26.30 -15.91 11.34
N SER A 19 25.73 -14.81 11.82
CA SER A 19 24.33 -14.51 11.59
C SER A 19 24.19 -14.36 10.08
N SER A 20 23.75 -15.42 9.42
CA SER A 20 23.28 -15.36 8.04
C SER A 20 21.90 -14.70 8.05
N ALA A 21 21.84 -13.45 8.46
CA ALA A 21 20.86 -12.55 7.87
C ALA A 21 21.41 -12.25 6.47
N GLN A 22 21.31 -13.25 5.59
CA GLN A 22 21.39 -12.97 4.16
C GLN A 22 20.26 -12.00 3.89
N ASP A 23 20.59 -10.85 3.30
CA ASP A 23 19.64 -9.94 2.72
C ASP A 23 18.73 -10.76 1.78
N GLU A 24 17.57 -11.21 2.27
CA GLU A 24 16.50 -11.70 1.41
C GLU A 24 15.97 -10.45 0.70
N TRP A 25 16.64 -10.10 -0.40
CA TRP A 25 16.03 -9.29 -1.44
C TRP A 25 14.77 -10.04 -1.84
N PHE A 26 13.61 -9.57 -1.39
CA PHE A 26 12.35 -10.23 -1.64
C PHE A 26 12.11 -10.28 -3.15
N ASP A 27 12.32 -11.47 -3.73
CA ASP A 27 12.25 -11.75 -5.16
C ASP A 27 10.79 -11.91 -5.63
N SER A 28 9.91 -11.04 -5.12
CA SER A 28 8.49 -11.02 -5.47
C SER A 28 8.25 -10.00 -6.56
N GLU A 29 7.78 -10.46 -7.71
CA GLU A 29 7.43 -9.60 -8.84
C GLU A 29 6.35 -8.59 -8.43
N ILE A 30 6.61 -7.30 -8.70
CA ILE A 30 5.66 -6.21 -8.53
C ILE A 30 4.78 -6.20 -9.78
N GLU A 31 3.48 -6.42 -9.61
CA GLU A 31 2.53 -6.42 -10.74
C GLU A 31 1.85 -5.07 -10.93
N ALA A 32 1.58 -4.38 -9.83
CA ALA A 32 0.88 -3.11 -9.79
C ALA A 32 1.36 -2.24 -8.62
N TRP A 33 0.84 -1.02 -8.54
CA TRP A 33 1.13 -0.04 -7.51
C TRP A 33 -0.15 0.66 -7.08
N HIS A 34 -0.28 0.86 -5.78
CA HIS A 34 -1.33 1.69 -5.21
C HIS A 34 -0.79 3.06 -4.83
N PHE A 35 -1.61 4.09 -5.09
CA PHE A 35 -1.43 5.45 -4.65
C PHE A 35 -2.63 5.83 -3.79
N HIS A 36 -2.48 5.81 -2.46
CA HIS A 36 -3.54 6.25 -1.55
C HIS A 36 -3.34 7.72 -1.23
N THR A 37 -4.28 8.55 -1.68
CA THR A 37 -4.27 10.00 -1.41
C THR A 37 -5.10 10.29 -0.16
N TYR A 38 -4.46 10.76 0.90
CA TYR A 38 -5.10 11.04 2.18
C TYR A 38 -5.58 12.47 2.33
N PHE A 39 -6.66 12.63 3.08
CA PHE A 39 -7.24 13.92 3.38
C PHE A 39 -8.06 13.90 4.68
N PHE A 40 -8.37 15.09 5.20
CA PHE A 40 -9.31 15.27 6.31
C PHE A 40 -10.61 15.88 5.76
N GLU A 41 -11.66 15.07 5.66
CA GLU A 41 -12.93 15.41 5.01
C GLU A 41 -13.68 16.56 5.69
N VAL A 42 -13.41 16.80 6.98
CA VAL A 42 -13.98 17.90 7.77
C VAL A 42 -13.39 19.26 7.43
N ASN A 43 -12.24 19.32 6.74
CA ASN A 43 -11.60 20.57 6.35
C ASN A 43 -11.98 20.93 4.91
N PRO A 44 -12.84 21.95 4.69
CA PRO A 44 -13.36 22.26 3.36
C PRO A 44 -12.28 22.68 2.35
N ARG A 45 -11.18 23.28 2.81
CA ARG A 45 -10.04 23.61 1.93
C ARG A 45 -9.40 22.34 1.38
N ILE A 46 -9.14 21.38 2.26
CA ILE A 46 -8.52 20.11 1.90
C ILE A 46 -9.49 19.26 1.06
N SER A 47 -10.78 19.24 1.41
CA SER A 47 -11.82 18.58 0.62
C SER A 47 -11.89 19.12 -0.82
N ALA A 48 -11.78 20.44 -1.00
CA ALA A 48 -11.73 21.02 -2.34
C ALA A 48 -10.45 20.64 -3.10
N GLU A 49 -9.30 20.64 -2.43
CA GLU A 49 -8.00 20.27 -3.01
C GLU A 49 -7.98 18.80 -3.47
N VAL A 50 -8.43 17.87 -2.62
CA VAL A 50 -8.46 16.43 -2.93
C VAL A 50 -9.48 16.10 -4.01
N THR A 51 -10.65 16.75 -4.03
CA THR A 51 -11.64 16.58 -5.11
C THR A 51 -11.11 17.07 -6.45
N ALA A 52 -10.42 18.23 -6.48
CA ALA A 52 -9.80 18.72 -7.70
C ALA A 52 -8.70 17.78 -8.20
N PHE A 53 -7.87 17.27 -7.29
CA PHE A 53 -6.82 16.33 -7.62
C PHE A 53 -7.38 15.01 -8.18
N ARG A 54 -8.39 14.43 -7.53
CA ARG A 54 -9.08 13.22 -8.00
C ARG A 54 -9.65 13.40 -9.42
N LYS A 55 -10.32 14.53 -9.70
CA LYS A 55 -10.83 14.85 -11.04
C LYS A 55 -9.72 14.94 -12.08
N ALA A 56 -8.56 15.49 -11.70
CA ALA A 56 -7.41 15.55 -12.59
C ALA A 56 -6.86 14.15 -12.91
N LEU A 57 -6.79 13.24 -11.91
CA LEU A 57 -6.42 11.84 -12.13
C LEU A 57 -7.42 11.14 -13.07
N ARG A 58 -8.73 11.31 -12.84
CA ARG A 58 -9.79 10.78 -13.71
C ARG A 58 -9.62 11.27 -15.15
N ALA A 59 -9.29 12.55 -15.35
CA ALA A 59 -9.02 13.09 -16.67
C ALA A 59 -7.81 12.40 -17.35
N LYS A 60 -6.75 12.07 -16.59
CA LYS A 60 -5.58 11.32 -17.09
C LYS A 60 -5.86 9.87 -17.45
N ILE A 61 -6.78 9.23 -16.75
CA ILE A 61 -7.28 7.90 -17.13
C ILE A 61 -8.08 8.02 -18.43
N ASN A 62 -9.03 8.96 -18.49
CA ASN A 62 -9.95 9.11 -19.61
C ASN A 62 -9.25 9.57 -20.90
N ASP A 63 -8.19 10.38 -20.81
CA ASP A 63 -7.40 10.83 -21.97
C ASP A 63 -6.33 9.82 -22.42
N GLY A 64 -6.18 8.70 -21.69
CA GLY A 64 -5.20 7.64 -21.98
C GLY A 64 -3.77 7.96 -21.55
N THR A 65 -3.51 9.08 -20.88
CA THR A 65 -2.19 9.40 -20.31
C THR A 65 -1.80 8.39 -19.23
N PHE A 66 -2.78 7.89 -18.46
CA PHE A 66 -2.62 6.83 -17.47
C PHE A 66 -3.23 5.53 -17.99
N PRO A 67 -2.57 4.82 -18.92
CA PRO A 67 -3.05 3.52 -19.36
C PRO A 67 -3.06 2.56 -18.16
N GLU A 68 -3.95 1.56 -18.15
CA GLU A 68 -3.94 0.50 -17.11
C GLU A 68 -3.96 1.01 -15.66
N CYS A 69 -4.51 2.21 -15.45
CA CYS A 69 -4.80 2.75 -14.14
C CYS A 69 -6.31 2.81 -13.94
N SER A 70 -6.75 2.63 -12.70
CA SER A 70 -8.14 2.68 -12.29
C SER A 70 -8.26 3.40 -10.95
N LEU A 71 -9.41 4.05 -10.75
CA LEU A 71 -9.64 4.91 -9.59
C LEU A 71 -10.77 4.34 -8.73
N ASN A 72 -10.45 3.88 -7.53
CA ASN A 72 -11.38 3.28 -6.60
C ASN A 72 -12.30 4.33 -5.96
N ASP A 73 -13.35 3.90 -5.28
CA ASP A 73 -14.31 4.75 -4.55
C ASP A 73 -13.63 5.53 -3.41
N TRP A 74 -14.38 6.44 -2.79
CA TRP A 74 -13.93 7.15 -1.60
C TRP A 74 -14.05 6.28 -0.35
N ALA A 75 -13.00 6.26 0.48
CA ALA A 75 -13.04 5.76 1.85
C ALA A 75 -13.03 6.95 2.82
N ILE A 76 -14.08 7.09 3.63
CA ILE A 76 -14.23 8.21 4.58
C ILE A 76 -14.07 7.73 6.02
N GLY A 77 -13.01 8.19 6.69
CA GLY A 77 -12.58 7.69 7.99
C GLY A 77 -11.62 6.52 7.86
N TRP A 78 -11.65 5.61 8.82
CA TRP A 78 -10.78 4.43 8.83
C TRP A 78 -11.30 3.40 7.82
N ASP A 79 -10.42 2.92 6.94
CA ASP A 79 -10.68 1.80 6.03
C ASP A 79 -9.43 0.92 5.85
N GLY A 80 -9.52 -0.37 6.16
CA GLY A 80 -8.35 -1.27 6.07
C GLY A 80 -7.17 -0.82 6.95
N PRO A 81 -5.92 -0.81 6.44
CA PRO A 81 -4.76 -0.31 7.16
C PRO A 81 -4.69 1.23 7.20
N HIS A 82 -5.66 1.92 6.62
CA HIS A 82 -5.66 3.36 6.43
C HIS A 82 -6.51 4.07 7.51
N PRO A 83 -5.90 4.88 8.40
CA PRO A 83 -6.61 5.42 9.57
C PRO A 83 -7.41 6.70 9.28
N VAL A 84 -7.24 7.30 8.10
CA VAL A 84 -7.88 8.57 7.71
C VAL A 84 -8.46 8.46 6.31
N SER A 85 -9.39 9.37 5.98
CA SER A 85 -10.06 9.39 4.69
C SER A 85 -9.08 9.38 3.53
N GLN A 86 -9.36 8.54 2.54
CA GLN A 86 -8.49 8.32 1.39
C GLN A 86 -9.28 7.93 0.14
N PHE A 87 -8.61 7.99 -1.00
CA PHE A 87 -9.00 7.22 -2.16
C PHE A 87 -7.75 6.60 -2.80
N GLU A 88 -7.97 5.52 -3.52
CA GLU A 88 -6.90 4.78 -4.19
C GLU A 88 -6.94 5.02 -5.70
N LEU A 89 -5.77 5.31 -6.27
CA LEU A 89 -5.48 5.03 -7.67
C LEU A 89 -4.61 3.77 -7.72
N CYS A 90 -5.06 2.76 -8.44
CA CYS A 90 -4.24 1.60 -8.77
C CYS A 90 -3.68 1.78 -10.19
N CYS A 91 -2.39 1.53 -10.40
CA CYS A 91 -1.77 1.44 -11.72
C CYS A 91 -0.94 0.17 -11.89
N ASN A 92 -1.09 -0.54 -13.02
CA ASN A 92 -0.16 -1.62 -13.37
C ASN A 92 1.29 -1.09 -13.42
N LYS A 93 2.27 -1.99 -13.23
CA LYS A 93 3.71 -1.64 -13.18
C LYS A 93 4.20 -0.83 -14.39
N THR A 94 3.61 -1.07 -15.56
CA THR A 94 3.84 -0.38 -16.83
C THR A 94 3.49 1.11 -16.78
N SER A 95 2.56 1.50 -15.93
CA SER A 95 2.04 2.87 -15.79
C SER A 95 2.53 3.59 -14.53
N PHE A 96 3.33 2.92 -13.71
CA PHE A 96 3.89 3.49 -12.50
C PHE A 96 4.60 4.82 -12.75
N ALA A 97 5.51 4.86 -13.73
CA ALA A 97 6.34 6.05 -13.95
C ALA A 97 5.51 7.30 -14.30
N VAL A 98 4.46 7.15 -15.12
CA VAL A 98 3.61 8.29 -15.52
C VAL A 98 2.70 8.74 -14.38
N ALA A 99 2.11 7.80 -13.64
CA ALA A 99 1.28 8.10 -12.48
C ALA A 99 2.11 8.75 -11.37
N HIS A 100 3.26 8.18 -11.03
CA HIS A 100 4.19 8.71 -10.03
C HIS A 100 4.65 10.12 -10.42
N SER A 101 5.09 10.34 -11.66
CA SER A 101 5.54 11.65 -12.14
C SER A 101 4.45 12.72 -12.03
N PHE A 102 3.19 12.37 -12.31
CA PHE A 102 2.07 13.28 -12.16
C PHE A 102 1.79 13.58 -10.70
N HIS A 103 1.75 12.57 -9.81
CA HIS A 103 1.56 12.78 -8.38
C HIS A 103 2.63 13.72 -7.84
N THR A 104 3.92 13.45 -8.11
CA THR A 104 5.04 14.28 -7.64
C THR A 104 4.89 15.76 -8.02
N GLN A 105 4.32 16.06 -9.18
CA GLN A 105 4.14 17.43 -9.64
C GLN A 105 2.83 18.08 -9.18
N ASN A 106 1.79 17.30 -8.88
CA ASN A 106 0.42 17.80 -8.77
C ASN A 106 -0.29 17.45 -7.45
N HIS A 107 0.32 16.68 -6.55
CA HIS A 107 -0.31 16.29 -5.29
C HIS A 107 -0.51 17.46 -4.31
N GLY A 108 0.11 18.61 -4.55
CA GLY A 108 -0.09 19.82 -3.74
C GLY A 108 0.29 19.59 -2.28
N ASN A 109 -0.64 19.86 -1.37
CA ASN A 109 -0.46 19.64 0.07
C ASN A 109 -0.97 18.27 0.56
N LEU A 110 -1.39 17.39 -0.35
CA LEU A 110 -1.94 16.09 -0.01
C LEU A 110 -0.83 15.09 0.30
N SER A 111 -1.07 14.21 1.26
CA SER A 111 -0.21 13.08 1.57
C SER A 111 -0.58 11.91 0.68
N VAL A 112 0.41 11.29 0.03
CA VAL A 112 0.19 10.13 -0.85
C VAL A 112 1.09 8.99 -0.40
N LEU A 113 0.49 7.88 0.03
CA LEU A 113 1.19 6.61 0.21
C LEU A 113 1.32 5.94 -1.15
N VAL A 114 2.52 5.45 -1.45
CA VAL A 114 2.80 4.68 -2.65
C VAL A 114 3.41 3.35 -2.24
N HIS A 115 2.77 2.25 -2.60
CA HIS A 115 3.26 0.92 -2.28
C HIS A 115 3.08 -0.06 -3.45
N PRO A 116 3.95 -1.08 -3.55
CA PRO A 116 3.84 -2.09 -4.58
C PRO A 116 2.69 -3.06 -4.28
N LEU A 117 2.26 -3.81 -5.29
CA LEU A 117 1.42 -4.99 -5.16
C LEU A 117 2.21 -6.22 -5.60
N THR A 118 2.73 -6.94 -4.61
CA THR A 118 3.40 -8.24 -4.76
C THR A 118 2.53 -9.35 -4.17
N THR A 119 3.09 -10.54 -3.97
CA THR A 119 2.44 -11.56 -3.14
C THR A 119 2.48 -11.23 -1.65
N LEU A 120 3.31 -10.30 -1.19
CA LEU A 120 3.53 -10.05 0.24
C LEU A 120 2.72 -8.83 0.69
N ASP A 121 1.39 -8.92 0.57
CA ASP A 121 0.45 -7.81 0.79
C ASP A 121 0.66 -7.09 2.14
N GLN A 122 0.83 -7.83 3.23
CA GLN A 122 1.13 -7.22 4.53
C GLN A 122 2.48 -6.50 4.55
N GLU A 123 3.54 -7.08 3.98
CA GLU A 123 4.86 -6.43 3.92
C GLU A 123 4.87 -5.21 3.02
N ASP A 124 4.09 -5.23 1.93
CA ASP A 124 3.99 -4.12 0.98
C ASP A 124 3.43 -2.85 1.63
N HIS A 125 2.62 -2.98 2.68
CA HIS A 125 2.10 -1.87 3.47
C HIS A 125 3.01 -1.40 4.61
N LYS A 126 4.12 -2.09 4.90
CA LYS A 126 5.02 -1.71 6.00
C LYS A 126 5.95 -0.55 5.63
N ALA A 127 6.40 0.18 6.64
CA ALA A 127 7.38 1.25 6.52
C ALA A 127 8.67 0.88 5.72
N THR A 128 8.99 -0.41 5.59
CA THR A 128 10.14 -0.91 4.82
C THR A 128 9.93 -0.92 3.30
N ARG A 129 8.68 -0.93 2.81
CA ARG A 129 8.35 -1.05 1.37
C ARG A 129 7.51 0.08 0.81
N VAL A 130 6.92 0.88 1.68
CA VAL A 130 6.15 2.05 1.25
C VAL A 130 7.05 3.24 0.98
N SER A 131 6.56 4.14 0.13
CA SER A 131 7.12 5.48 -0.06
C SER A 131 6.03 6.53 0.08
N TRP A 132 6.43 7.77 0.35
CA TRP A 132 5.49 8.86 0.62
C TRP A 132 5.80 10.08 -0.23
N MET A 133 4.75 10.71 -0.76
CA MET A 133 4.78 12.09 -1.22
C MET A 133 4.03 12.96 -0.19
N GLY A 134 4.67 14.03 0.28
CA GLY A 134 4.14 14.83 1.39
C GLY A 134 4.41 14.20 2.76
N ALA A 135 3.57 14.50 3.76
CA ALA A 135 3.77 14.04 5.13
C ALA A 135 3.22 12.60 5.31
N PRO A 136 3.96 11.67 5.92
CA PRO A 136 3.47 10.31 6.11
C PRO A 136 2.30 10.26 7.10
N VAL A 137 1.38 9.33 6.86
CA VAL A 137 0.33 8.93 7.80
C VAL A 137 0.73 7.60 8.44
N VAL A 138 0.52 7.44 9.74
CA VAL A 138 0.83 6.19 10.46
C VAL A 138 -0.21 5.15 10.08
N LEU A 139 0.18 4.04 9.44
CA LEU A 139 -0.74 2.98 9.03
C LEU A 139 -0.99 1.96 10.16
N ASP A 140 -2.11 1.23 10.08
CA ASP A 140 -2.33 0.00 10.85
C ASP A 140 -1.70 -1.19 10.09
N GLU A 141 -0.40 -1.37 10.25
CA GLU A 141 0.41 -2.42 9.58
C GLU A 141 0.06 -3.85 10.08
N GLU A 142 -0.75 -3.95 11.12
CA GLU A 142 -1.27 -5.21 11.67
C GLU A 142 -2.76 -5.40 11.36
N CYS A 143 -3.31 -4.65 10.40
CA CYS A 143 -4.71 -4.80 9.99
C CYS A 143 -5.00 -6.27 9.67
N PRO A 144 -6.02 -6.90 10.30
CA PRO A 144 -6.42 -8.27 10.00
C PRO A 144 -6.90 -8.49 8.56
N CYS A 145 -7.10 -7.39 7.82
CA CYS A 145 -7.43 -7.37 6.40
C CYS A 145 -6.25 -7.59 5.47
N LEU A 146 -5.01 -7.45 5.96
CA LEU A 146 -3.80 -7.65 5.18
C LEU A 146 -3.40 -9.13 5.21
N TYR A 147 -2.99 -9.63 4.05
CA TYR A 147 -2.56 -11.01 3.90
C TYR A 147 -1.04 -11.11 3.99
N PRO A 148 -0.48 -12.00 4.85
CA PRO A 148 0.96 -12.19 4.88
C PRO A 148 1.51 -12.61 3.51
N ILE A 149 0.78 -13.49 2.82
CA ILE A 149 1.12 -13.98 1.48
C ILE A 149 -0.18 -14.22 0.68
N LEU A 150 -0.26 -13.65 -0.52
CA LEU A 150 -1.26 -13.89 -1.54
C LEU A 150 -0.80 -15.02 -2.49
N PRO A 151 -1.73 -15.75 -3.12
CA PRO A 151 -1.38 -16.85 -4.04
C PRO A 151 -0.57 -16.41 -5.27
N LYS A 152 -0.76 -15.16 -5.72
CA LYS A 152 -0.10 -14.56 -6.88
C LYS A 152 -0.12 -13.04 -6.78
N PRO A 153 0.84 -12.32 -7.41
CA PRO A 153 0.71 -10.88 -7.61
C PRO A 153 -0.56 -10.58 -8.41
N ARG A 154 -1.19 -9.43 -8.16
CA ARG A 154 -2.44 -9.05 -8.84
C ARG A 154 -2.26 -7.78 -9.65
N PRO A 155 -2.77 -7.75 -10.90
CA PRO A 155 -2.86 -6.51 -11.64
C PRO A 155 -3.91 -5.60 -10.99
N CYS A 156 -3.92 -4.35 -11.40
CA CYS A 156 -4.95 -3.43 -10.97
C CYS A 156 -6.33 -3.87 -11.46
N PRO A 157 -7.32 -3.98 -10.56
CA PRO A 157 -8.69 -4.25 -10.97
C PRO A 157 -9.22 -3.04 -11.75
N VAL A 158 -10.11 -3.29 -12.71
CA VAL A 158 -10.81 -2.20 -13.41
C VAL A 158 -12.01 -1.79 -12.56
N TYR A 159 -11.85 -0.74 -11.77
CA TYR A 159 -12.93 -0.20 -10.96
C TYR A 159 -14.06 0.41 -11.83
N PRO A 160 -15.32 0.33 -11.37
CA PRO A 160 -16.41 1.12 -11.93
C PRO A 160 -16.11 2.63 -11.90
N ASP A 161 -16.80 3.40 -12.74
CA ASP A 161 -16.77 4.86 -12.68
C ASP A 161 -17.52 5.38 -11.45
N TYR A 162 -16.83 5.40 -10.32
CA TYR A 162 -17.29 6.03 -9.09
C TYR A 162 -17.32 7.55 -9.21
N ALA A 163 -18.23 8.18 -8.46
CA ALA A 163 -18.35 9.64 -8.43
C ALA A 163 -17.08 10.32 -7.91
N ASP A 164 -16.75 11.48 -8.48
CA ASP A 164 -15.58 12.27 -8.06
C ASP A 164 -15.89 13.27 -6.94
N GLU A 165 -17.10 13.25 -6.38
CA GLU A 165 -17.48 14.08 -5.23
C GLU A 165 -17.38 13.27 -3.94
N ILE A 166 -16.85 13.88 -2.89
CA ILE A 166 -16.77 13.26 -1.56
C ILE A 166 -18.19 12.94 -1.08
N PRO A 167 -18.49 11.69 -0.69
CA PRO A 167 -19.81 11.33 -0.21
C PRO A 167 -20.14 12.08 1.09
N THR A 168 -21.43 12.42 1.28
CA THR A 168 -21.86 13.06 2.52
C THR A 168 -21.68 12.10 3.71
N ALA A 169 -21.52 12.64 4.92
CA ALA A 169 -21.24 11.86 6.13
C ALA A 169 -22.27 10.74 6.44
N GLN A 170 -23.50 10.81 5.90
CA GLN A 170 -24.52 9.76 5.99
C GLN A 170 -24.37 8.64 4.94
N ALA A 171 -23.68 8.90 3.84
CA ALA A 171 -23.32 7.93 2.80
C ALA A 171 -21.92 7.32 3.01
N SER A 172 -21.11 7.92 3.88
CA SER A 172 -19.77 7.48 4.28
C SER A 172 -19.83 6.24 5.18
N ARG A 173 -19.49 5.07 4.63
CA ARG A 173 -19.68 3.74 5.25
C ARG A 173 -18.49 3.20 6.06
N SER A 174 -17.42 3.98 6.27
CA SER A 174 -16.18 3.48 6.92
C SER A 174 -16.14 3.69 8.44
N LYS A 175 -16.97 2.94 9.16
CA LYS A 175 -16.85 2.82 10.63
C LYS A 175 -16.65 1.38 11.10
N PHE A 176 -16.29 0.46 10.20
CA PHE A 176 -16.13 -0.95 10.52
C PHE A 176 -14.65 -1.30 10.55
N LEU A 177 -14.23 -1.95 11.64
CA LEU A 177 -12.98 -2.69 11.67
C LEU A 177 -13.16 -3.88 10.71
N PRO A 178 -12.35 -4.01 9.66
CA PRO A 178 -12.49 -5.12 8.72
C PRO A 178 -12.15 -6.45 9.40
N ILE A 179 -12.88 -7.49 9.02
CA ILE A 179 -12.69 -8.86 9.52
C ILE A 179 -11.90 -9.62 8.44
N PRO A 180 -10.94 -10.50 8.80
CA PRO A 180 -10.28 -11.38 7.83
C PRO A 180 -11.31 -12.12 6.96
N GLY A 181 -11.09 -12.19 5.64
CA GLY A 181 -12.05 -12.81 4.71
C GLY A 181 -13.27 -11.96 4.35
N THR A 182 -13.26 -10.65 4.66
CA THR A 182 -14.27 -9.68 4.22
C THR A 182 -13.63 -8.61 3.34
N GLU A 183 -12.84 -9.03 2.34
CA GLU A 183 -12.11 -8.10 1.46
C GLU A 183 -13.04 -7.23 0.60
N ASP A 184 -14.31 -7.60 0.52
CA ASP A 184 -15.33 -6.58 0.35
C ASP A 184 -15.58 -5.91 1.70
N TYR A 185 -14.80 -4.85 1.96
CA TYR A 185 -14.86 -4.00 3.15
C TYR A 185 -16.28 -3.48 3.46
N GLN A 186 -17.25 -3.66 2.55
CA GLN A 186 -18.66 -3.32 2.69
C GLN A 186 -19.64 -4.49 2.38
N ARG A 187 -19.17 -5.72 2.12
CA ARG A 187 -19.94 -6.87 1.62
C ARG A 187 -20.83 -6.57 0.39
N ARG A 188 -20.41 -5.71 -0.53
CA ARG A 188 -21.10 -5.49 -1.82
C ARG A 188 -21.16 -6.79 -2.64
N ASP A 189 -20.13 -7.64 -2.54
CA ASP A 189 -20.03 -8.98 -3.07
C ASP A 189 -19.62 -9.97 -1.96
N PRO A 190 -20.58 -10.67 -1.35
CA PRO A 190 -20.31 -11.69 -0.34
C PRO A 190 -19.66 -12.96 -0.91
N SER A 191 -19.49 -13.07 -2.23
CA SER A 191 -18.81 -14.18 -2.89
C SER A 191 -17.35 -13.89 -3.24
N PHE A 192 -16.91 -12.63 -3.12
CA PHE A 192 -15.52 -12.27 -3.34
C PHE A 192 -14.62 -12.91 -2.27
N ASN A 193 -13.54 -13.54 -2.73
CA ASN A 193 -12.50 -14.09 -1.87
C ASN A 193 -11.16 -13.96 -2.57
N ILE A 194 -10.34 -13.03 -2.10
CA ILE A 194 -8.99 -12.71 -2.59
C ILE A 194 -8.07 -13.92 -2.75
N LEU A 195 -8.24 -14.95 -1.94
CA LEU A 195 -7.38 -16.14 -1.95
C LEU A 195 -7.76 -17.12 -3.07
N THR A 196 -8.96 -16.98 -3.62
CA THR A 196 -9.48 -17.84 -4.70
C THR A 196 -9.85 -17.05 -5.96
N ASP A 197 -9.78 -15.72 -5.87
CA ASP A 197 -10.13 -14.81 -6.94
C ASP A 197 -9.25 -15.06 -8.17
N PRO A 198 -9.86 -15.36 -9.33
CA PRO A 198 -9.10 -15.64 -10.53
C PRO A 198 -8.52 -14.35 -11.10
N TYR A 199 -9.14 -13.17 -10.90
CA TYR A 199 -8.69 -11.77 -11.02
C TYR A 199 -9.88 -10.81 -10.88
#